data_AF-A0A6A5HL72-F1
#
_entry.id   AF-A0A6A5HL72-F1
#
_cell.length_a   1.000
_cell.length_b   1.000
_cell.length_c   1.000
_cell.angle_alpha   90.00
_cell.angle_beta   90.00
_cell.angle_gamma   90.00
#
_symmetry.space_group_name_H-M   'P 1'
#
loop_
_entity.id
_entity.type
_entity.pdbx_description
1 polymer ?
#
loop_
_entity_poly.entity_id
_entity_poly.type
_entity_poly.pdbx_seq_one_letter_code
_entity_poly.pdbx_strand_id
1 'polypeptide(L)'
;MPDGLTYLGQKCVLEFLEANKRIHISSRCPYLKQIDHGVPFHINTLVFHKDWIIVNKFGYHLREEEESDPHDPRNQLVEGDVLIGSKIAFWSRKYPKIGFYNNLRQVADRRVPERP
;
A
#
# COMPACT_ATOMS: atom_id res chain seq x y z
N MET A 1 30.02 14.04 3.53
CA MET A 1 29.19 13.27 2.59
C MET A 1 29.28 13.97 1.25
N PRO A 2 29.34 13.25 0.11
CA PRO A 2 29.31 13.89 -1.19
C PRO A 2 27.99 14.65 -1.35
N ASP A 3 28.02 15.74 -2.12
CA ASP A 3 26.82 16.47 -2.48
C ASP A 3 25.86 15.52 -3.21
N GLY A 4 24.59 15.50 -2.79
CA GLY A 4 23.57 14.67 -3.41
C GLY A 4 23.33 15.04 -4.87
N LEU A 5 22.54 14.23 -5.58
CA LEU A 5 22.13 14.55 -6.95
C LEU A 5 21.44 15.92 -7.00
N THR A 6 21.81 16.74 -7.99
CA THR A 6 21.11 17.99 -8.29
C THR A 6 19.66 17.73 -8.70
N TYR A 7 18.79 18.73 -8.63
CA TYR A 7 17.38 18.60 -9.05
C TYR A 7 17.23 18.02 -10.47
N LEU A 8 18.02 18.52 -11.43
CA LEU A 8 18.03 18.01 -12.80
C LEU A 8 18.53 16.56 -12.87
N GLY A 9 19.55 16.22 -12.06
CA GLY A 9 20.04 14.84 -11.93
C GLY A 9 18.96 13.91 -11.40
N GLN A 10 18.26 14.29 -10.33
CA GLN A 10 17.15 13.53 -9.77
C GLN A 10 16.01 13.36 -10.79
N LYS A 11 15.67 14.42 -11.53
CA LYS A 11 14.64 14.40 -12.58
C LYS A 11 14.98 13.37 -13.66
N CYS A 12 16.22 13.42 -14.16
CA CYS A 12 16.73 12.48 -15.16
C CYS A 12 16.69 11.04 -14.67
N VAL A 13 17.17 10.79 -13.44
CA VAL A 13 17.13 9.44 -12.85
C VAL A 13 15.69 8.94 -12.72
N LEU A 14 14.76 9.76 -12.21
CA LEU A 14 13.36 9.36 -12.08
C LEU A 14 12.70 9.10 -13.44
N GLU A 15 13.05 9.83 -14.49
CA GLU A 15 12.44 9.61 -15.81
C GLU A 15 12.75 8.23 -16.39
N PHE A 16 14.01 7.81 -16.28
CA PHE A 16 14.49 6.55 -16.87
C PHE A 16 14.54 5.38 -15.90
N LEU A 17 14.09 5.58 -14.65
CA LEU A 17 13.95 4.50 -13.69
C LEU A 17 12.79 3.59 -14.09
N GLU A 18 12.98 2.27 -13.94
CA GLU A 18 11.90 1.30 -14.16
C GLU A 18 10.65 1.68 -13.35
N ALA A 19 9.50 1.67 -14.03
CA ALA A 19 8.24 2.23 -13.54
C ALA A 19 7.83 1.75 -12.15
N ASN A 20 7.95 0.45 -11.87
CA ASN A 20 7.55 -0.13 -10.58
C ASN A 20 8.53 0.23 -9.46
N LYS A 21 9.84 0.31 -9.75
CA LYS A 21 10.84 0.85 -8.83
C LYS A 21 10.58 2.32 -8.50
N ARG A 22 10.22 3.11 -9.51
CA ARG A 22 9.87 4.53 -9.34
C ARG A 22 8.66 4.71 -8.43
N ILE A 23 7.56 3.98 -8.68
CA ILE A 23 6.37 3.96 -7.82
C ILE A 23 6.77 3.59 -6.38
N HIS A 24 7.61 2.58 -6.20
CA HIS A 24 8.05 2.16 -4.88
C HIS A 24 8.79 3.28 -4.13
N ILE A 25 9.78 3.89 -4.77
CA ILE A 25 10.62 4.94 -4.17
C ILE A 25 9.81 6.22 -3.92
N SER A 26 9.03 6.70 -4.89
CA SER A 26 8.23 7.93 -4.72
C SER A 26 7.13 7.76 -3.66
N SER A 27 6.58 6.56 -3.49
CA SER A 27 5.60 6.29 -2.42
C SER A 27 6.19 6.38 -1.00
N ARG A 28 7.50 6.24 -0.84
CA ARG A 28 8.20 6.26 0.45
C ARG A 28 8.92 7.58 0.74
N CYS A 29 9.14 8.42 -0.27
CA CYS A 29 9.86 9.68 -0.13
C CYS A 29 9.02 10.86 -0.62
N PRO A 30 8.44 11.67 0.29
CA PRO A 30 7.61 12.82 -0.07
C PRO A 30 8.34 13.87 -0.93
N TYR A 31 9.64 14.04 -0.73
CA TYR A 31 10.47 14.95 -1.53
C TYR A 31 10.56 14.46 -2.98
N LEU A 32 10.91 13.20 -3.21
CA LEU A 32 10.95 12.63 -4.56
C LEU A 32 9.56 12.57 -5.19
N LYS A 33 8.50 12.36 -4.41
CA LYS A 33 7.12 12.40 -4.89
C LYS A 33 6.76 13.74 -5.53
N GLN A 34 7.22 14.86 -4.97
CA GLN A 34 6.98 16.18 -5.55
C GLN A 34 7.65 16.33 -6.92
N ILE A 35 8.86 15.80 -7.08
CA ILE A 35 9.57 15.81 -8.35
C ILE A 35 8.90 14.85 -9.35
N ASP A 36 8.54 13.65 -8.89
CA ASP A 36 7.89 12.58 -9.65
C ASP A 36 6.68 13.06 -10.46
N HIS A 37 5.85 13.93 -9.87
CA HIS A 37 4.67 14.50 -10.53
C HIS A 37 4.98 15.32 -11.79
N GLY A 38 6.19 15.88 -11.92
CA GLY A 38 6.62 16.70 -13.05
C GLY A 38 7.47 15.97 -14.09
N VAL A 39 7.62 14.65 -13.97
CA VAL A 39 8.50 13.83 -14.82
C VAL A 39 7.68 12.85 -15.65
N PRO A 40 7.90 12.74 -16.97
CA PRO A 40 7.24 11.74 -17.82
C PRO A 40 7.36 10.33 -17.24
N PHE A 41 6.28 9.56 -17.25
CA PHE A 41 6.23 8.21 -16.69
C PHE A 41 6.14 7.17 -17.82
N HIS A 42 7.29 6.58 -18.16
CA HIS A 42 7.42 5.66 -19.29
C HIS A 42 7.01 4.23 -18.88
N ILE A 43 5.95 3.70 -19.48
CA ILE A 43 5.44 2.34 -19.24
C ILE A 43 5.15 1.63 -20.56
N ASN A 44 5.32 0.31 -20.57
CA ASN A 44 5.06 -0.54 -21.72
C ASN A 44 3.62 -1.06 -21.72
N THR A 45 3.06 -1.31 -20.53
CA THR A 45 1.72 -1.89 -20.40
C THR A 45 1.03 -1.34 -19.18
N LEU A 46 -0.23 -0.98 -19.34
CA LEU A 46 -1.12 -0.58 -18.25
C LEU A 46 -2.44 -1.33 -18.41
N VAL A 47 -2.77 -2.18 -17.44
CA VAL A 47 -4.03 -2.92 -17.43
C VAL A 47 -4.79 -2.60 -16.15
N PHE A 48 -6.08 -2.28 -16.30
CA PHE A 48 -7.00 -2.08 -15.20
C PHE A 48 -7.98 -3.24 -15.14
N HIS A 49 -8.11 -3.83 -13.95
CA HIS A 49 -9.21 -4.71 -13.58
C HIS A 49 -9.97 -4.10 -12.40
N LYS A 50 -11.01 -4.78 -11.93
CA LYS A 50 -11.88 -4.28 -10.85
C LYS A 50 -11.10 -3.91 -9.58
N ASP A 51 -10.17 -4.78 -9.19
CA ASP A 51 -9.38 -4.71 -7.97
C ASP A 51 -7.87 -4.76 -8.24
N TRP A 52 -7.46 -4.87 -9.51
CA TRP A 52 -6.05 -4.92 -9.90
C TRP A 52 -5.65 -3.78 -10.83
N ILE A 53 -4.41 -3.32 -10.66
CA ILE A 53 -3.70 -2.50 -11.62
C ILE A 53 -2.42 -3.24 -11.98
N ILE A 54 -2.13 -3.42 -13.27
CA ILE A 54 -0.90 -4.05 -13.74
C ILE A 54 -0.10 -3.02 -14.52
N VAL A 55 1.12 -2.76 -14.06
CA VAL A 55 2.09 -1.88 -14.73
C VAL A 55 3.25 -2.73 -15.22
N ASN A 56 3.44 -2.75 -16.53
CA ASN A 56 4.34 -3.66 -17.22
C ASN A 56 3.99 -5.12 -16.90
N LYS A 57 4.75 -5.77 -16.02
CA LYS A 57 4.55 -7.16 -15.57
C LYS A 57 4.34 -7.27 -14.06
N PHE A 58 4.07 -6.14 -13.41
CA PHE A 58 3.94 -6.04 -11.97
C PHE A 58 2.50 -5.65 -11.60
N GLY A 59 1.87 -6.46 -10.74
CA GLY A 59 0.49 -6.31 -10.32
C GLY A 59 0.37 -5.65 -8.95
N TYR A 60 -0.64 -4.80 -8.82
CA TYR A 60 -1.07 -4.14 -7.60
C TYR A 60 -2.52 -4.55 -7.35
N HIS A 61 -2.77 -5.30 -6.28
CA HIS A 61 -4.11 -5.80 -5.92
C HIS A 61 -4.63 -5.06 -4.69
N LEU A 62 -5.72 -4.33 -4.82
CA LEU A 62 -6.40 -3.71 -3.68
C LEU A 62 -7.50 -4.64 -3.19
N ARG A 63 -7.41 -5.08 -1.94
CA ARG A 63 -8.40 -5.94 -1.30
C ARG A 63 -8.77 -5.44 0.08
N GLU A 64 -9.96 -5.79 0.53
CA GLU A 64 -10.45 -5.50 1.86
C GLU A 64 -10.23 -6.74 2.73
N GLU A 65 -9.50 -6.58 3.81
CA GLU A 65 -9.21 -7.65 4.78
C GLU A 65 -9.97 -7.37 6.06
N GLU A 66 -10.25 -8.42 6.82
CA GLU A 66 -11.00 -8.34 8.07
C GLU A 66 -10.11 -8.84 9.22
N GLU A 67 -10.01 -8.05 10.28
CA GLU A 67 -9.34 -8.44 11.52
C GLU A 67 -10.28 -8.28 12.71
N SER A 68 -10.00 -9.00 13.79
CA SER A 68 -10.64 -8.73 15.07
C SER A 68 -10.32 -7.31 15.51
N ASP A 69 -11.32 -6.57 15.98
CA ASP A 69 -11.08 -5.25 16.56
C ASP A 69 -10.23 -5.41 17.83
N PRO A 70 -9.05 -4.79 17.93
CA PRO A 70 -8.25 -4.83 19.15
C PRO A 70 -8.97 -4.21 20.36
N HIS A 71 -9.92 -3.30 20.15
CA HIS A 71 -10.72 -2.65 21.20
C HIS A 71 -11.98 -3.43 21.57
N ASP A 72 -12.10 -4.69 21.13
CA ASP A 72 -13.20 -5.55 21.54
C ASP A 72 -13.21 -5.68 23.08
N PRO A 73 -14.31 -5.32 23.76
CA PRO A 73 -14.42 -5.43 25.21
C PRO A 73 -14.22 -6.87 25.71
N ARG A 74 -14.41 -7.88 24.86
CA ARG A 74 -14.12 -9.29 25.16
C ARG A 74 -12.64 -9.57 25.42
N ASN A 75 -11.74 -8.78 24.84
CA ASN A 75 -10.29 -8.93 25.04
C ASN A 75 -9.86 -8.53 26.47
N GLN A 76 -10.74 -7.87 27.24
CA GLN A 76 -10.47 -7.36 28.59
C GLN A 76 -11.24 -8.11 29.69
N LEU A 77 -12.08 -9.09 29.34
CA LEU A 77 -12.89 -9.83 30.30
C LEU A 77 -12.04 -10.79 31.14
N VAL A 78 -12.32 -10.84 32.43
CA VAL A 78 -11.75 -11.82 33.36
C VAL A 78 -12.81 -12.82 33.84
N GLU A 79 -12.38 -13.89 34.50
CA GLU A 79 -13.30 -14.87 35.08
C GLU A 79 -14.23 -14.20 36.10
N GLY A 80 -15.54 -14.42 35.94
CA GLY A 80 -16.58 -13.81 36.79
C GLY A 80 -17.25 -12.57 36.17
N ASP A 81 -16.68 -12.00 35.11
CA ASP A 81 -17.33 -10.90 34.39
C ASP A 81 -18.55 -11.40 33.59
N VAL A 82 -19.59 -10.55 33.54
CA VAL A 82 -20.80 -10.82 32.76
C VAL A 82 -20.82 -9.91 31.53
N LEU A 83 -20.67 -10.51 30.35
CA LEU A 83 -20.88 -9.81 29.08
C LEU A 83 -22.39 -9.72 28.79
N ILE A 84 -22.92 -8.51 28.76
CA ILE A 84 -24.32 -8.26 28.35
C ILE A 84 -24.34 -7.98 26.84
N GLY A 85 -24.88 -8.91 26.06
CA GLY A 85 -24.99 -8.78 24.61
C GLY A 85 -24.89 -10.12 23.88
N SER A 86 -24.94 -10.07 22.55
CA SER A 86 -24.80 -11.28 21.72
C SER A 86 -23.35 -11.81 21.77
N LYS A 87 -23.19 -13.12 22.04
CA LYS A 87 -21.90 -13.82 21.87
C LYS A 87 -21.37 -13.74 20.43
N ILE A 88 -22.26 -13.47 19.47
CA ILE A 88 -22.01 -13.44 18.02
C ILE A 88 -21.85 -12.00 17.52
N ALA A 89 -21.72 -10.99 18.39
CA ALA A 89 -21.41 -9.64 17.93
C ALA A 89 -20.04 -9.66 17.21
N PHE A 90 -20.05 -9.33 15.91
CA PHE A 90 -18.86 -9.27 15.07
C PHE A 90 -18.14 -7.94 15.32
N TRP A 91 -17.26 -7.92 16.32
CA TRP A 91 -16.28 -6.84 16.52
C TRP A 91 -15.11 -7.06 15.58
N SER A 92 -15.37 -6.96 14.28
CA SER A 92 -14.35 -7.03 13.26
C SER A 92 -14.22 -5.69 12.56
N ARG A 93 -12.98 -5.30 12.29
CA ARG A 93 -12.67 -4.11 11.50
C ARG A 93 -12.21 -4.56 10.13
N LYS A 94 -12.84 -4.00 9.11
CA LYS A 94 -12.37 -4.13 7.74
C LYS A 94 -11.34 -3.05 7.44
N TYR A 95 -10.29 -3.41 6.71
CA TYR A 95 -9.25 -2.46 6.30
C TYR A 95 -8.75 -2.74 4.88
N PRO A 96 -8.44 -1.69 4.11
CA PRO A 96 -7.84 -1.84 2.79
C PRO A 96 -6.38 -2.31 2.89
N LYS A 97 -6.02 -3.27 2.06
CA LYS A 97 -4.68 -3.82 1.93
C LYS A 97 -4.29 -3.87 0.46
N ILE A 98 -3.05 -3.46 0.16
CA ILE A 98 -2.48 -3.55 -1.18
C ILE A 98 -1.46 -4.69 -1.23
N GLY A 99 -1.68 -5.63 -2.13
CA GLY A 99 -0.75 -6.71 -2.46
C GLY A 99 0.06 -6.41 -3.71
N PHE A 100 1.33 -6.82 -3.71
CA PHE A 100 2.28 -6.58 -4.79
C PHE A 100 2.70 -7.92 -5.41
N TYR A 101 2.61 -8.01 -6.74
CA TYR A 101 2.81 -9.27 -7.47
C TYR A 101 3.80 -9.09 -8.61
N ASN A 102 4.77 -9.99 -8.71
CA ASN A 102 5.70 -10.06 -9.84
C ASN A 102 5.42 -11.33 -10.63
N ASN A 103 4.98 -11.20 -11.89
CA ASN A 103 4.61 -12.35 -12.74
C ASN A 103 3.70 -13.36 -12.00
N LEU A 104 2.62 -12.87 -11.38
CA LEU A 104 1.64 -13.64 -10.58
C LEU A 104 2.12 -14.16 -9.22
N ARG A 105 3.41 -14.02 -8.86
CA ARG A 105 3.89 -14.36 -7.50
C ARG A 105 3.74 -13.17 -6.58
N GLN A 106 3.08 -13.36 -5.44
CA GLN A 106 3.00 -12.35 -4.39
C GLN A 106 4.39 -12.11 -3.78
N VAL A 107 4.81 -10.86 -3.72
CA VAL A 107 6.15 -10.47 -3.23
C VAL A 107 6.05 -9.73 -1.91
N ALA A 108 5.01 -8.92 -1.74
CA ALA A 108 4.80 -8.14 -0.54
C ALA A 108 3.33 -7.79 -0.37
N ASP A 109 2.98 -7.42 0.85
CA ASP A 109 1.67 -6.91 1.24
C ASP A 109 1.87 -5.66 2.10
N ARG A 110 0.97 -4.68 1.99
CA ARG A 110 0.99 -3.47 2.80
C ARG A 110 -0.43 -3.06 3.18
N ARG A 111 -0.68 -2.83 4.47
CA ARG A 111 -1.92 -2.18 4.92
C ARG A 111 -1.95 -0.74 4.41
N VAL A 112 -3.06 -0.33 3.83
CA VAL A 112 -3.23 1.03 3.36
C VAL A 112 -3.61 1.91 4.56
N PRO A 113 -2.92 3.05 4.78
CA PRO A 113 -3.29 3.96 5.85
C PRO A 113 -4.73 4.42 5.69
N GLU A 114 -5.45 4.50 6.79
CA GLU A 114 -6.78 5.11 6.79
C GLU A 114 -6.65 6.61 6.52
N ARG A 115 -7.63 7.18 5.81
CA ARG A 115 -7.65 8.63 5.60
C ARG A 115 -7.94 9.30 6.95
N PRO A 116 -7.19 10.35 7.34
CA PRO A 116 -7.48 11.14 8.53
C PRO A 116 -8.83 11.86 8.41
#